data_AF-A0A3R8Q3H3-F1
#
_entry.id   AF-A0A3R8Q3H3-F1
#
_cell.length_a   1.000
_cell.length_b   1.000
_cell.length_c   1.000
_cell.angle_alpha   90.00
_cell.angle_beta   90.00
_cell.angle_gamma   90.00
#
_symmetry.space_group_name_H-M   'P 1'
#
loop_
_entity.id
_entity.type
_entity.pdbx_description
1 polymer ?
#
loop_
_entity_poly.entity_id
_entity_poly.type
_entity_poly.pdbx_seq_one_letter_code
_entity_poly.pdbx_strand_id
1 'polypeptide(L)'
;MTLQRILCVTIIALAATACGKVGDLEPRSGNALPPKAYGQTAEQSAGVLTTPSVQARPGRTDELLKRSERREDDPFDIAPGEKPKPLNPEAQTPAAKTEPE
;
A
#
# COMPACT_ATOMS: atom_id res chain seq x y z
N MET A 1 -19.34 10.95 -39.24
CA MET A 1 -19.70 11.11 -37.80
C MET A 1 -19.07 10.05 -36.88
N THR A 2 -18.93 8.79 -37.31
CA THR A 2 -18.29 7.72 -36.51
C THR A 2 -16.80 7.96 -36.28
N LEU A 3 -16.06 8.38 -37.32
CA LEU A 3 -14.62 8.67 -37.21
C LEU A 3 -14.30 9.80 -36.23
N GLN A 4 -15.12 10.86 -36.22
CA GLN A 4 -14.97 12.00 -35.32
C GLN A 4 -15.27 11.63 -33.85
N ARG A 5 -16.23 10.74 -33.62
CA ARG A 5 -16.52 10.20 -32.28
C ARG A 5 -15.37 9.34 -31.75
N ILE A 6 -14.80 8.48 -32.60
CA ILE A 6 -13.65 7.65 -32.24
C ILE A 6 -12.45 8.54 -31.89
N LEU A 7 -12.19 9.59 -32.68
CA LEU A 7 -11.11 10.55 -32.42
C LEU A 7 -11.29 11.29 -31.09
N CYS A 8 -12.51 11.73 -30.76
CA CYS A 8 -12.77 12.39 -29.48
C CYS A 8 -12.54 11.44 -28.29
N VAL A 9 -12.99 10.19 -28.39
CA VAL A 9 -12.82 9.19 -27.31
C VAL A 9 -11.34 8.87 -27.08
N THR A 10 -10.55 8.71 -28.15
CA THR A 10 -9.11 8.44 -28.02
C THR A 10 -8.36 9.60 -27.38
N ILE A 11 -8.65 10.85 -27.76
CA ILE A 11 -8.02 12.04 -27.16
C ILE A 11 -8.32 12.12 -25.66
N ILE A 12 -9.57 11.88 -25.25
CA ILE A 12 -9.96 11.90 -23.83
C ILE A 12 -9.25 10.78 -23.05
N ALA A 13 -9.14 9.59 -23.63
CA ALA A 13 -8.44 8.47 -23.00
C ALA A 13 -6.94 8.76 -22.79
N LEU A 14 -6.28 9.37 -23.78
CA LEU A 14 -4.86 9.77 -23.64
C LEU A 14 -4.67 10.90 -22.62
N ALA A 15 -5.61 11.85 -22.52
CA ALA A 15 -5.52 12.92 -21.53
C ALA A 15 -5.66 12.40 -20.09
N ALA A 16 -6.46 11.34 -19.88
CA ALA A 16 -6.69 10.76 -18.56
C ALA A 16 -5.43 10.09 -17.96
N THR A 17 -4.48 9.63 -18.78
CA THR A 17 -3.23 9.02 -18.29
C THR A 17 -2.17 10.05 -17.87
N ALA A 18 -2.40 11.35 -18.11
CA ALA A 18 -1.40 12.39 -17.85
C ALA A 18 -1.26 12.82 -16.37
N CYS A 19 -2.12 12.34 -15.46
CA CYS A 19 -2.17 12.81 -14.07
C CYS A 19 -1.22 12.07 -13.09
N GLY A 20 -0.21 11.33 -13.59
CA GLY A 20 0.63 10.44 -12.78
C GLY A 20 2.12 10.82 -12.74
N LYS A 21 2.50 12.06 -12.42
CA LYS A 21 3.92 12.42 -12.25
C LYS A 21 4.49 11.65 -11.06
N VAL A 22 5.50 10.81 -11.30
CA VAL A 22 6.30 10.15 -10.27
C VAL A 22 7.63 10.90 -10.17
N GLY A 23 7.95 11.39 -8.98
CA GLY A 23 9.17 12.14 -8.70
C GLY A 23 9.19 12.65 -7.27
N ASP A 24 10.24 13.37 -6.91
CA ASP A 24 10.36 13.93 -5.57
C ASP A 24 9.25 14.95 -5.28
N LEU A 25 8.82 14.96 -4.01
CA LEU A 25 7.81 15.89 -3.54
C LEU A 25 8.39 17.30 -3.45
N GLU A 26 7.74 18.22 -4.14
CA GLU A 26 8.08 19.64 -4.11
C GLU A 26 7.03 20.41 -3.30
N PRO A 27 7.43 21.49 -2.58
CA PRO A 27 6.47 22.40 -1.98
C PRO A 27 5.52 22.97 -3.03
N ARG A 28 4.29 23.26 -2.62
CA ARG A 28 3.35 23.97 -3.48
C ARG A 28 3.96 25.30 -3.93
N SER A 29 3.78 25.66 -5.21
CA SER A 29 4.27 26.92 -5.78
C SER A 29 4.07 28.12 -4.84
N GLY A 30 5.16 28.83 -4.54
CA GLY A 30 5.17 29.97 -3.61
C GLY A 30 5.37 29.61 -2.14
N ASN A 31 5.52 28.32 -1.79
CA ASN A 31 5.87 27.87 -0.45
C ASN A 31 7.30 27.34 -0.41
N ALA A 32 7.90 27.37 0.77
CA ALA A 32 9.20 26.78 1.06
C ALA A 32 9.04 25.63 2.06
N LEU A 33 10.06 24.77 2.15
CA LEU A 33 10.15 23.77 3.22
C LEU A 33 10.21 24.47 4.59
N PRO A 34 9.71 23.83 5.66
CA PRO A 34 9.82 24.38 7.01
C PRO A 34 11.30 24.53 7.39
N PRO A 35 11.66 25.60 8.13
CA PRO A 35 13.03 25.77 8.58
C PRO A 35 13.43 24.64 9.52
N LYS A 36 14.72 24.33 9.52
CA LYS A 36 15.31 23.35 10.44
C LYS A 36 15.00 23.73 11.89
N ALA A 37 14.53 22.77 12.69
CA ALA A 37 14.32 23.00 14.11
C ALA A 37 15.66 23.24 14.84
N TYR A 38 15.61 23.98 15.94
CA TYR A 38 16.79 24.31 16.73
C TYR A 38 17.52 23.04 17.21
N GLY A 39 18.85 23.02 17.05
CA GLY A 39 19.70 21.89 17.46
C GLY A 39 19.65 20.65 16.57
N GLN A 40 18.77 20.60 15.57
CA GLN A 40 18.81 19.55 14.55
C GLN A 40 20.08 19.70 13.70
N THR A 41 20.72 18.59 13.37
CA THR A 41 21.85 18.55 12.41
C THR A 41 21.38 18.12 11.02
N ALA A 42 20.30 17.34 10.92
CA ALA A 42 19.74 16.86 9.66
C ALA A 42 18.97 17.94 8.88
N GLU A 43 19.07 17.89 7.55
CA GLU A 43 18.27 18.72 6.64
C GLU A 43 16.80 18.26 6.64
N GLN A 44 15.86 19.21 6.56
CA GLN A 44 14.41 18.96 6.52
C GLN A 44 13.92 18.83 5.08
N SER A 45 14.45 17.86 4.33
CA SER A 45 14.00 17.57 2.97
C SER A 45 12.59 16.97 2.97
N ALA A 46 11.89 17.03 1.84
CA ALA A 46 10.54 16.45 1.73
C ALA A 46 10.53 14.96 2.09
N GLY A 47 11.53 14.19 1.64
CA GLY A 47 11.68 12.77 1.98
C GLY A 47 11.83 12.52 3.48
N VAL A 48 12.63 13.34 4.17
CA VAL A 48 12.81 13.24 5.63
C VAL A 48 11.50 13.52 6.36
N LEU A 49 10.77 14.56 5.95
CA LEU A 49 9.50 14.95 6.58
C LEU A 49 8.38 13.94 6.35
N THR A 50 8.40 13.22 5.21
CA THR A 50 7.40 12.18 4.91
C THR A 50 7.76 10.79 5.43
N THR A 51 9.01 10.60 5.89
CA THR A 51 9.45 9.32 6.44
C THR A 51 9.16 9.27 7.94
N PRO A 52 8.31 8.34 8.42
CA PRO A 52 8.03 8.24 9.84
C PRO A 52 9.27 7.79 10.63
N SER A 53 9.47 8.35 11.81
CA SER A 53 10.52 7.90 12.74
C SER A 53 10.19 6.54 13.34
N VAL A 54 11.21 5.89 13.93
CA VAL A 54 11.03 4.60 14.64
C VAL A 54 10.03 4.74 15.79
N GLN A 55 10.00 5.88 16.47
CA GLN A 55 9.05 6.16 17.54
C GLN A 55 7.62 6.31 17.02
N ALA A 56 7.45 6.94 15.85
CA ALA A 56 6.14 7.11 15.22
C ALA A 56 5.63 5.83 14.57
N ARG A 57 6.54 5.01 14.04
CA ARG A 57 6.22 3.72 13.42
C ARG A 57 7.27 2.67 13.80
N PRO A 58 7.13 2.04 14.98
CA PRO A 58 8.06 1.02 15.43
C PRO A 58 8.08 -0.18 14.49
N GLY A 59 9.28 -0.76 14.33
CA GLY A 59 9.44 -2.05 13.69
C GLY A 59 8.83 -3.18 14.54
N ARG A 60 8.45 -4.28 13.89
CA ARG A 60 8.08 -5.52 14.58
C ARG A 60 9.35 -6.37 14.76
N THR A 61 9.94 -6.35 15.94
CA THR A 61 11.25 -7.00 16.19
C THR A 61 11.14 -8.51 16.39
N ASP A 62 10.08 -8.97 17.06
CA ASP A 62 9.95 -10.38 17.49
C ASP A 62 8.91 -11.18 16.68
N GLU A 63 8.36 -10.57 15.62
CA GLU A 63 7.32 -11.17 14.78
C GLU A 63 7.93 -11.67 13.46
N LEU A 64 7.67 -12.94 13.12
CA LEU A 64 8.10 -13.52 11.85
C LEU A 64 7.29 -12.96 10.66
N LEU A 65 6.07 -12.48 10.90
CA LEU A 65 5.22 -11.80 9.92
C LEU A 65 5.43 -10.27 9.93
N LYS A 66 6.16 -9.76 8.95
CA LYS A 66 6.39 -8.31 8.78
C LYS A 66 5.13 -7.52 8.35
N ARG A 67 4.12 -8.21 7.80
CA ARG A 67 2.86 -7.63 7.31
C ARG A 67 1.71 -8.56 7.62
N SER A 68 0.48 -8.02 7.61
CA SER A 68 -0.71 -8.84 7.68
C SER A 68 -0.80 -9.72 6.43
N GLU A 69 -0.97 -11.02 6.65
CA GLU A 69 -1.31 -12.00 5.64
C GLU A 69 -2.81 -12.30 5.72
N ARG A 70 -3.39 -12.75 4.61
CA ARG A 70 -4.79 -13.15 4.58
C ARG A 70 -4.94 -14.41 5.43
N ARG A 71 -5.91 -14.42 6.33
CA ARG A 71 -6.26 -15.63 7.07
C ARG A 71 -7.05 -16.55 6.16
N GLU A 72 -6.81 -17.85 6.29
CA GLU A 72 -7.66 -18.87 5.70
C GLU A 72 -9.08 -18.75 6.24
N ASP A 73 -10.06 -19.15 5.43
CA ASP A 73 -11.46 -19.11 5.80
C ASP A 73 -11.70 -20.03 7.02
N ASP A 74 -12.43 -19.54 8.02
CA ASP A 74 -12.69 -20.28 9.25
C ASP A 74 -13.63 -21.47 8.96
N PRO A 75 -13.18 -22.73 9.18
CA PRO A 75 -14.01 -23.90 8.92
C PRO A 75 -15.27 -23.98 9.80
N PHE A 76 -15.36 -23.16 10.84
CA PHE A 76 -16.48 -23.11 11.78
C PHE A 76 -17.42 -21.92 11.57
N ASP A 77 -17.15 -21.03 10.60
CA ASP A 77 -18.04 -19.91 10.26
C ASP A 77 -19.20 -20.41 9.38
N ILE A 78 -20.14 -21.12 10.01
CA ILE A 78 -21.31 -21.73 9.37
C ILE A 78 -22.62 -21.04 9.77
N ALA A 79 -23.59 -21.04 8.85
CA ALA A 79 -24.92 -20.50 9.12
C ALA A 79 -25.71 -21.37 10.12
N PRO A 80 -26.68 -20.79 10.86
CA PRO A 80 -27.53 -21.56 11.77
C PRO A 80 -28.28 -22.69 11.05
N GLY A 81 -28.12 -23.93 11.53
CA GLY A 81 -28.77 -25.13 10.96
C GLY A 81 -27.93 -25.87 9.91
N GLU A 82 -26.81 -25.31 9.48
CA GLU A 82 -25.86 -25.98 8.60
C GLU A 82 -24.86 -26.82 9.42
N LYS A 83 -24.33 -27.91 8.84
CA LYS A 83 -23.37 -28.78 9.53
C LYS A 83 -21.93 -28.29 9.26
N PRO A 84 -21.04 -28.26 10.28
CA PRO A 84 -19.66 -27.83 10.08
C PRO A 84 -18.93 -28.73 9.08
N LYS A 85 -18.04 -28.12 8.29
CA LYS A 85 -17.15 -28.88 7.39
C LYS A 85 -16.23 -29.75 8.24
N PRO A 86 -16.04 -31.05 7.91
CA PRO A 86 -15.14 -31.90 8.67
C PRO A 86 -13.70 -31.37 8.59
N LEU A 87 -13.02 -31.37 9.74
CA LEU A 87 -11.63 -30.96 9.87
C LEU A 87 -10.75 -31.81 8.95
N ASN A 88 -10.09 -31.16 7.97
CA ASN A 88 -9.03 -31.77 7.18
C ASN A 88 -7.67 -31.34 7.78
N PRO A 89 -6.90 -32.24 8.40
CA PRO A 89 -5.59 -31.91 8.97
C PRO A 89 -4.55 -31.46 7.93
N GLU A 90 -4.63 -31.95 6.70
CA GLU A 90 -3.65 -31.64 5.64
C GLU A 90 -3.87 -30.24 5.05
N ALA A 91 -5.12 -29.76 5.06
CA ALA A 91 -5.47 -28.40 4.64
C ALA A 91 -5.06 -27.31 5.66
N GLN A 92 -4.64 -27.70 6.87
CA GLN A 92 -4.18 -26.79 7.93
C GLN A 92 -2.66 -26.58 7.90
N THR A 93 -1.95 -27.23 6.97
CA THR A 93 -0.53 -26.98 6.75
C THR A 93 -0.38 -25.57 6.20
N PRO A 94 0.36 -24.66 6.87
CA PRO A 94 0.66 -23.35 6.29
C PRO A 94 1.25 -23.56 4.90
N ALA A 95 0.65 -22.91 3.88
CA ALA A 95 1.23 -22.91 2.55
C ALA A 95 2.71 -22.53 2.66
N ALA A 96 3.59 -23.33 2.08
CA ALA A 96 5.03 -23.07 2.11
C ALA A 96 5.26 -21.61 1.70
N LYS A 97 5.86 -20.82 2.61
CA LYS A 97 6.18 -19.41 2.37
C LYS A 97 6.90 -19.34 1.03
N THR A 98 6.30 -18.66 0.05
CA THR A 98 6.98 -18.35 -1.19
C THR A 98 8.19 -17.49 -0.83
N GLU A 99 9.40 -18.06 -0.95
CA GLU A 99 10.63 -17.32 -0.79
C GLU A 99 10.61 -16.16 -1.79
N PRO A 100 10.84 -14.91 -1.35
CA PRO A 100 11.02 -13.82 -2.28
C PRO A 100 12.35 -14.01 -3.02
N GLU A 101 12.30 -14.04 -4.36
CA GLU A 101 13.47 -13.71 -5.20
C GLU A 101 13.97 -12.28 -4.93
#